data_AF-A0A7V5PCD3-F1
#
_entry.id   AF-A0A7V5PCD3-F1
#
_cell.length_a   1.000
_cell.length_b   1.000
_cell.length_c   1.000
_cell.angle_alpha   90.00
_cell.angle_beta   90.00
_cell.angle_gamma   90.00
#
_symmetry.space_group_name_H-M   'P 1'
#
loop_
_entity.id
_entity.type
_entity.pdbx_description
1 polymer ?
#
loop_
_entity_poly.entity_id
_entity_poly.type
_entity_poly.pdbx_seq_one_letter_code
_entity_poly.pdbx_strand_id
1 'polypeptide(L)'
;MHDFSWNSAWWVFNFVANYANIKYSYMIKDIQKVQKEPEDNFFAWQPAIEKATQELLKTNPEVASGFLTDYSVSHGEEVVKRWKELGEDLIRKYNDGYVQDDKRGWPRSVGYPEEWLRDVLKLRGDHFKLPAWEDNGKTNGLW
;
A
#
# COMPACT_ATOMS: atom_id res chain seq x y z
N MET A 1 -25.72 8.88 5.00
CA MET A 1 -24.36 8.39 4.63
C MET A 1 -24.41 8.08 3.15
N HIS A 2 -23.48 8.59 2.35
CA HIS A 2 -23.50 8.41 0.89
C HIS A 2 -23.09 6.99 0.51
N ASP A 3 -23.64 6.48 -0.59
CA ASP A 3 -23.27 5.18 -1.15
C ASP A 3 -21.78 5.15 -1.55
N PHE A 4 -21.21 3.95 -1.57
CA PHE A 4 -19.85 3.75 -2.07
C PHE A 4 -19.73 4.23 -3.52
N SER A 5 -18.68 5.00 -3.81
CA SER A 5 -18.41 5.50 -5.17
C SER A 5 -16.93 5.69 -5.40
N TRP A 6 -16.44 5.16 -6.53
CA TRP A 6 -15.08 5.40 -7.01
C TRP A 6 -14.82 6.85 -7.43
N ASN A 7 -15.87 7.67 -7.56
CA ASN A 7 -15.76 9.11 -7.83
C ASN A 7 -15.66 9.95 -6.54
N SER A 8 -15.65 9.31 -5.37
CA SER A 8 -15.46 9.99 -4.09
C SER A 8 -14.03 9.76 -3.60
N ALA A 9 -13.25 10.84 -3.50
CA ALA A 9 -11.92 10.80 -2.90
C ALA A 9 -11.96 10.11 -1.52
N TRP A 10 -12.94 10.48 -0.68
CA TRP A 10 -13.10 9.89 0.65
C TRP A 10 -13.18 8.36 0.60
N TRP A 11 -13.99 7.79 -0.29
CA TRP A 11 -14.11 6.33 -0.43
C TRP A 11 -12.84 5.69 -1.02
N VAL A 12 -12.21 6.33 -2.01
CA VAL A 12 -10.95 5.85 -2.60
C VAL A 12 -9.84 5.75 -1.54
N PHE A 13 -9.61 6.81 -0.77
CA PHE A 13 -8.59 6.82 0.27
C PHE A 13 -8.91 5.83 1.39
N ASN A 14 -10.17 5.76 1.83
CA ASN A 14 -10.58 4.81 2.87
C ASN A 14 -10.49 3.35 2.40
N PHE A 15 -10.75 3.07 1.12
CA PHE A 15 -10.58 1.73 0.57
C PHE A 15 -9.13 1.27 0.72
N VAL A 16 -8.17 2.09 0.26
CA VAL A 16 -6.74 1.79 0.38
C VAL A 16 -6.32 1.66 1.84
N ALA A 17 -6.72 2.60 2.72
CA ALA A 17 -6.33 2.58 4.12
C ALA A 17 -6.86 1.35 4.87
N ASN A 18 -8.13 0.99 4.66
CA ASN A 18 -8.72 -0.18 5.32
C ASN A 18 -8.14 -1.48 4.77
N TYR A 19 -7.92 -1.57 3.46
CA TYR A 19 -7.28 -2.74 2.86
C TYR A 19 -5.84 -2.89 3.36
N ALA A 20 -5.10 -1.78 3.50
CA ALA A 20 -3.75 -1.77 4.05
C ALA A 20 -3.64 -2.44 5.42
N ASN A 21 -4.67 -2.32 6.27
CA ASN A 21 -4.65 -2.89 7.62
C ASN A 21 -4.51 -4.42 7.63
N ILE A 22 -4.92 -5.13 6.58
CA ILE A 22 -4.86 -6.60 6.55
C ILE A 22 -3.42 -7.11 6.45
N LYS A 23 -2.51 -6.33 5.86
CA LYS A 23 -1.12 -6.71 5.65
C LYS A 23 -0.19 -5.50 5.62
N TYR A 24 -0.36 -4.63 6.61
CA TYR A 24 0.23 -3.29 6.66
C TYR A 24 1.74 -3.28 6.40
N SER A 25 2.50 -4.17 7.06
CA SER A 25 3.97 -4.22 6.94
C SER A 25 4.50 -4.47 5.52
N TYR A 26 3.65 -4.98 4.62
CA TYR A 26 3.95 -5.15 3.21
C TYR A 26 3.37 -4.00 2.40
N MET A 27 2.06 -3.74 2.53
CA MET A 27 1.33 -2.78 1.71
C MET A 27 1.82 -1.34 1.90
N ILE A 28 2.27 -0.97 3.09
CA ILE A 28 2.78 0.39 3.36
C ILE A 28 3.95 0.77 2.44
N LYS A 29 4.78 -0.20 2.04
CA LYS A 29 5.94 0.04 1.17
C LYS A 29 5.49 0.44 -0.24
N ASP A 30 4.45 -0.23 -0.76
CA ASP A 30 3.87 0.10 -2.06
C ASP A 30 3.11 1.43 -2.00
N ILE A 31 2.37 1.68 -0.91
CA ILE A 31 1.67 2.95 -0.67
C ILE A 31 2.65 4.12 -0.64
N GLN A 32 3.73 4.03 0.15
CA GLN A 32 4.75 5.07 0.26
C GLN A 32 5.46 5.34 -1.07
N LYS A 33 5.66 4.30 -1.89
CA LYS A 33 6.23 4.45 -3.23
C LYS A 33 5.33 5.33 -4.12
N VAL A 34 4.02 5.08 -4.12
CA VAL A 34 3.05 5.88 -4.90
C VAL A 34 2.85 7.27 -4.30
N GLN A 35 2.87 7.40 -2.97
CA GLN A 35 2.75 8.67 -2.25
C GLN A 35 3.93 9.62 -2.54
N LYS A 36 5.14 9.07 -2.58
CA LYS A 36 6.36 9.87 -2.65
C LYS A 36 6.48 10.70 -3.93
N GLU A 37 6.11 10.13 -5.08
CA GLU A 37 6.30 10.80 -6.37
C GLU A 37 5.44 12.08 -6.51
N PRO A 38 4.12 12.09 -6.22
CA PRO A 38 3.34 13.33 -6.17
C PRO A 38 3.87 14.34 -5.16
N GLU A 39 4.20 13.92 -3.94
CA GLU A 39 4.70 14.84 -2.90
C GLU A 39 6.00 15.53 -3.34
N ASP A 40 6.98 14.76 -3.82
CA ASP A 40 8.25 15.29 -4.31
C ASP A 40 8.03 16.28 -5.47
N ASN A 41 7.13 15.94 -6.41
CA ASN A 41 6.78 16.82 -7.52
C ASN A 41 6.13 18.12 -7.02
N PHE A 42 5.16 18.04 -6.10
CA PHE A 42 4.46 19.23 -5.61
C PHE A 42 5.44 20.20 -4.94
N PHE A 43 6.34 19.68 -4.10
CA PHE A 43 7.38 20.51 -3.48
C PHE A 43 8.37 21.09 -4.49
N ALA A 44 8.76 20.32 -5.52
CA ALA A 44 9.68 20.79 -6.55
C ALA A 44 9.08 21.92 -7.42
N TRP A 45 7.80 21.82 -7.75
CA TRP A 45 7.11 22.77 -8.63
C TRP A 45 6.56 23.99 -7.90
N GLN A 46 6.32 23.90 -6.58
CA GLN A 46 5.73 24.98 -5.79
C GLN A 46 6.37 26.35 -6.01
N PRO A 47 7.70 26.54 -6.02
CA PRO A 47 8.29 27.86 -6.23
C PRO A 47 7.98 28.47 -7.61
N ALA A 48 7.89 27.63 -8.65
CA ALA A 48 7.59 28.09 -10.00
C ALA A 48 6.12 28.50 -10.13
N ILE A 49 5.21 27.73 -9.53
CA ILE A 49 3.79 28.03 -9.46
C ILE A 49 3.55 29.35 -8.72
N GLU A 50 4.15 29.50 -7.53
CA GLU A 50 4.02 30.72 -6.72
C GLU A 50 4.54 31.96 -7.45
N LYS A 51 5.69 31.86 -8.11
CA LYS A 51 6.24 32.97 -8.91
C LYS A 51 5.31 33.36 -10.05
N ALA A 52 4.78 32.39 -10.79
CA ALA A 52 3.83 32.65 -11.86
C ALA A 52 2.55 33.33 -11.34
N THR A 53 2.01 32.84 -10.22
CA THR A 53 0.85 33.44 -9.57
C THR A 53 1.12 34.86 -9.09
N GLN A 54 2.28 35.15 -8.50
CA GLN A 54 2.64 36.50 -8.07
C GLN A 54 2.70 37.50 -9.22
N GLU A 55 3.22 37.11 -10.38
CA GLU A 55 3.22 37.98 -11.56
C GLU A 55 1.81 38.20 -12.13
N LEU A 56 0.96 37.16 -12.13
CA LEU A 56 -0.44 37.29 -12.52
C LEU A 56 -1.22 38.19 -11.57
N LEU A 57 -0.98 38.12 -10.26
CA LEU A 57 -1.67 38.98 -9.28
C LEU A 57 -1.41 40.47 -9.49
N LYS A 58 -0.25 40.85 -10.03
CA LYS A 58 0.07 42.26 -10.32
C LYS A 58 -0.74 42.82 -11.49
N THR A 59 -1.17 41.98 -12.41
CA THR A 59 -1.74 42.39 -13.71
C THR A 59 -3.19 41.99 -13.87
N ASN A 60 -3.56 40.79 -13.44
CA ASN A 60 -4.90 40.24 -13.57
C ASN A 60 -5.22 39.26 -12.40
N PRO A 61 -5.70 39.78 -11.26
CA PRO A 61 -6.00 38.97 -10.08
C PRO A 61 -7.02 37.85 -10.30
N GLU A 62 -8.01 38.05 -11.18
CA GLU A 62 -9.02 37.02 -11.49
C GLU A 62 -8.38 35.81 -12.19
N VAL A 63 -7.48 36.08 -13.15
CA VAL A 63 -6.73 35.01 -13.83
C VAL A 63 -5.80 34.27 -12.87
N ALA A 64 -5.19 34.96 -11.90
CA ALA A 64 -4.37 34.31 -10.87
C ALA A 64 -5.19 33.33 -10.02
N SER A 65 -6.42 33.70 -9.64
CA SER A 65 -7.34 32.82 -8.91
C SER A 65 -7.76 31.61 -9.73
N GLY A 66 -8.10 31.81 -11.01
CA GLY A 66 -8.42 30.72 -11.92
C GLY A 66 -7.27 29.74 -12.08
N PHE A 67 -6.06 30.25 -12.30
CA PHE A 67 -4.84 29.45 -12.41
C PHE A 67 -4.59 28.56 -11.18
N LEU A 68 -4.68 29.10 -9.96
CA LEU A 68 -4.52 28.30 -8.74
C LEU A 68 -5.63 27.27 -8.55
N THR A 69 -6.86 27.60 -8.95
CA THR A 69 -8.00 26.69 -8.89
C THR A 69 -7.77 25.50 -9.82
N ASP A 70 -7.44 25.75 -11.08
CA ASP A 70 -7.19 24.72 -12.09
C ASP A 70 -5.99 23.85 -11.71
N TYR A 71 -4.91 24.48 -11.21
CA TYR A 71 -3.76 23.77 -10.65
C TYR A 71 -4.19 22.84 -9.50
N SER A 72 -4.91 23.33 -8.51
CA SER A 72 -5.30 22.53 -7.34
C SER A 72 -6.26 21.40 -7.71
N VAL A 73 -7.23 21.66 -8.58
CA VAL A 73 -8.21 20.66 -9.03
C VAL A 73 -7.52 19.55 -9.82
N SER A 74 -6.69 19.90 -10.82
CA SER A 74 -6.00 18.91 -11.66
C SER A 74 -5.10 17.99 -10.85
N HIS A 75 -4.35 18.51 -9.88
CA HIS A 75 -3.49 17.71 -9.02
C HIS A 75 -4.30 16.86 -8.03
N GLY A 76 -5.41 17.40 -7.49
CA GLY A 76 -6.34 16.63 -6.67
C GLY A 76 -6.94 15.43 -7.41
N GLU A 77 -7.39 15.65 -8.65
CA GLU A 77 -7.92 14.58 -9.52
C GLU A 77 -6.85 13.54 -9.87
N GLU A 78 -5.63 13.97 -10.18
CA GLU A 78 -4.52 13.06 -10.45
C GLU A 78 -4.22 12.16 -9.24
N VAL A 79 -4.15 12.73 -8.03
CA VAL A 79 -3.88 11.96 -6.83
C VAL A 79 -4.99 10.95 -6.57
N VAL A 80 -6.27 11.34 -6.69
CA VAL A 80 -7.41 10.41 -6.51
C VAL A 80 -7.35 9.27 -7.53
N LYS A 81 -7.03 9.57 -8.79
CA LYS A 81 -6.86 8.55 -9.83
C LYS A 81 -5.74 7.57 -9.49
N ARG A 82 -4.55 8.07 -9.16
CA ARG A 82 -3.40 7.24 -8.75
C ARG A 82 -3.71 6.39 -7.52
N TRP A 83 -4.47 6.93 -6.55
CA TRP A 83 -4.85 6.21 -5.34
C TRP A 83 -5.86 5.09 -5.60
N LYS A 84 -6.76 5.30 -6.56
CA LYS A 84 -7.66 4.24 -7.04
C LYS A 84 -6.87 3.11 -7.70
N GLU A 85 -5.95 3.43 -8.61
CA GLU A 85 -5.06 2.46 -9.27
C GLU A 85 -4.23 1.68 -8.23
N LEU A 86 -3.70 2.37 -7.22
CA LEU A 86 -3.01 1.74 -6.09
C LEU A 86 -3.92 0.75 -5.35
N GLY A 87 -5.17 1.11 -5.07
CA GLY A 87 -6.13 0.20 -4.43
C GLY A 87 -6.36 -1.08 -5.25
N GLU A 88 -6.56 -0.95 -6.56
CA GLU A 88 -6.69 -2.08 -7.49
C GLU A 88 -5.44 -2.97 -7.48
N ASP A 89 -4.25 -2.36 -7.47
CA ASP A 89 -2.98 -3.08 -7.44
C ASP A 89 -2.71 -3.78 -6.10
N LEU A 90 -3.08 -3.16 -4.96
CA LEU A 90 -2.97 -3.79 -3.65
C LEU A 90 -3.84 -5.04 -3.57
N ILE A 91 -5.08 -4.98 -4.08
CA ILE A 91 -5.96 -6.16 -4.15
C ILE A 91 -5.28 -7.27 -4.95
N ARG A 92 -4.80 -6.96 -6.16
CA ARG A 92 -4.13 -7.93 -7.03
C ARG A 92 -2.91 -8.56 -6.35
N LYS A 93 -2.08 -7.72 -5.71
CA LYS A 93 -0.79 -8.14 -5.13
C LYS A 93 -0.94 -8.93 -3.83
N TYR A 94 -2.00 -8.67 -3.07
CA TYR A 94 -2.17 -9.19 -1.70
C TYR A 94 -3.47 -9.96 -1.46
N ASN A 95 -4.12 -10.42 -2.54
CA ASN A 95 -5.34 -11.21 -2.48
C ASN A 95 -5.19 -12.44 -1.58
N ASP A 96 -6.21 -12.70 -0.75
CA ASP A 96 -6.29 -13.82 0.19
C ASP A 96 -5.07 -13.98 1.13
N GLY A 97 -4.39 -12.86 1.43
CA GLY A 97 -3.22 -12.84 2.31
C GLY A 97 -1.92 -13.34 1.67
N TYR A 98 -1.98 -13.78 0.41
CA TYR A 98 -0.80 -14.10 -0.38
C TYR A 98 0.00 -12.83 -0.69
N VAL A 99 1.23 -13.01 -1.16
CA VAL A 99 2.04 -11.94 -1.74
C VAL A 99 2.46 -12.35 -3.14
N GLN A 100 2.03 -11.58 -4.13
CA GLN A 100 2.52 -11.66 -5.49
C GLN A 100 3.71 -10.71 -5.67
N ASP A 101 4.76 -11.17 -6.33
CA ASP A 101 5.85 -10.27 -6.73
C ASP A 101 5.49 -9.44 -7.96
N ASP A 102 6.25 -8.37 -8.18
CA ASP A 102 6.01 -7.43 -9.29
C ASP A 102 6.24 -8.07 -10.67
N LYS A 103 6.84 -9.28 -10.73
CA LYS A 103 7.07 -10.02 -11.97
C LYS A 103 5.85 -10.84 -12.41
N ARG A 104 4.69 -10.67 -11.75
CA ARG A 104 3.48 -11.48 -11.94
C ARG A 104 3.75 -12.97 -11.75
N GLY A 105 4.63 -13.32 -10.81
CA GLY A 105 4.86 -14.70 -10.41
C GLY A 105 3.64 -15.31 -9.71
N TRP A 106 3.73 -16.60 -9.39
CA TRP A 106 2.71 -17.27 -8.59
C TRP A 106 2.62 -16.63 -7.18
N PRO A 107 1.42 -16.33 -6.67
CA PRO A 107 1.25 -15.82 -5.30
C PRO A 107 1.84 -16.80 -4.29
N ARG A 108 2.55 -16.27 -3.29
CA ARG A 108 3.18 -17.07 -2.23
C ARG A 108 2.62 -16.73 -0.87
N SER A 109 2.39 -17.75 -0.06
CA SER A 109 2.11 -17.55 1.35
C SER A 109 3.39 -17.09 2.01
N VAL A 110 3.30 -16.02 2.80
CA VAL A 110 4.43 -15.50 3.58
C VAL A 110 4.11 -15.71 5.06
N GLY A 111 5.00 -16.41 5.75
CA GLY A 111 4.91 -16.63 7.18
C GLY A 111 5.38 -15.43 8.00
N TYR A 112 5.54 -15.66 9.30
CA TYR A 112 6.18 -14.70 10.20
C TYR A 112 7.65 -14.47 9.79
N PRO A 113 8.21 -13.28 10.07
CA PRO A 113 9.63 -13.02 9.87
C PRO A 113 10.50 -14.04 10.58
N GLU A 114 11.61 -14.46 9.96
CA GLU A 114 12.51 -15.47 10.52
C GLU A 114 13.08 -15.06 11.88
N GLU A 115 13.42 -13.78 12.04
CA GLU A 115 13.90 -13.23 13.31
C GLU A 115 12.88 -13.43 14.44
N TRP A 116 11.60 -13.16 14.15
CA TRP A 116 10.52 -13.39 15.10
C TRP A 116 10.36 -14.87 15.44
N LEU A 117 10.44 -15.77 14.43
CA LEU A 117 10.41 -17.22 14.66
C LEU A 117 11.58 -17.68 15.55
N ARG A 118 12.78 -17.14 15.34
CA ARG A 118 13.96 -17.41 16.16
C ARG A 118 13.75 -16.95 17.60
N ASP A 119 13.12 -15.79 17.81
CA ASP A 119 12.83 -15.28 19.15
C ASP A 119 11.76 -16.10 19.88
N VAL A 120 10.73 -16.57 19.16
CA VAL A 120 9.75 -17.51 19.72
C VAL A 120 10.41 -18.82 20.16
N LEU A 121 11.33 -19.36 19.36
CA LEU A 121 12.09 -20.57 19.72
C LEU A 121 12.98 -20.36 20.94
N LYS A 122 13.58 -19.18 21.10
CA LYS A 122 14.35 -18.85 22.32
C LYS A 122 13.46 -18.78 23.57
N LEU A 123 12.26 -18.21 23.44
CA LEU A 123 11.35 -18.00 24.58
C LEU A 123 10.63 -19.28 25.01
N ARG A 124 10.25 -20.15 24.06
CA ARG A 124 9.39 -21.32 24.30
C ARG A 124 9.77 -22.56 23.48
N GLY A 125 11.05 -22.76 23.21
CA GLY A 125 11.54 -23.82 22.33
C GLY A 125 11.09 -25.24 22.69
N ASP A 126 10.95 -25.54 23.99
CA ASP A 126 10.48 -26.85 24.46
C ASP A 126 9.07 -27.20 23.98
N HIS A 127 8.20 -26.21 23.77
CA HIS A 127 6.84 -26.41 23.28
C HIS A 127 6.78 -26.90 21.83
N PHE A 128 7.84 -26.63 21.05
CA PHE A 128 7.93 -26.97 19.63
C PHE A 128 8.77 -28.22 19.35
N LYS A 129 9.27 -28.89 20.41
CA LYS A 129 9.99 -30.15 20.25
C LYS A 129 9.02 -31.24 19.80
N LEU A 130 9.43 -32.01 18.80
CA LEU A 130 8.69 -33.21 18.41
C LEU A 130 8.74 -34.22 19.57
N PRO A 131 7.67 -34.99 19.80
CA PRO A 131 7.73 -36.10 20.75
C PRO A 131 8.81 -37.09 20.32
N ALA A 132 9.40 -37.78 21.30
CA ALA A 132 10.31 -38.88 21.01
C ALA A 132 9.57 -39.88 20.12
N TRP A 133 10.16 -40.21 18.96
CA TRP A 133 9.61 -41.21 18.08
C TRP A 133 9.75 -42.58 18.76
N GLU A 134 8.64 -43.18 19.16
CA GLU A 134 8.62 -44.55 19.66
C GLU A 134 8.56 -45.52 18.46
N ASP A 135 9.68 -46.18 18.18
CA ASP A 135 9.70 -47.32 17.27
C ASP A 135 8.89 -48.46 17.89
N ASN A 136 7.60 -48.52 17.60
CA ASN A 136 6.74 -49.56 18.11
C ASN A 136 6.92 -50.91 17.40
N GLY A 137 8.02 -51.13 16.66
CA GLY A 137 8.49 -52.45 16.23
C GLY A 137 7.50 -53.28 15.40
N LYS A 138 6.38 -52.70 14.95
CA LYS A 138 5.42 -53.39 14.09
C LYS A 138 5.84 -53.20 12.65
N THR A 139 6.84 -53.97 12.24
CA THR A 139 6.93 -54.45 10.87
C THR A 139 5.73 -55.37 10.62
N ASN A 140 4.55 -54.78 10.36
CA ASN A 140 3.50 -55.52 9.68
C ASN A 140 3.94 -55.64 8.22
N GLY A 141 4.33 -56.85 7.83
CA GLY A 141 4.43 -57.20 6.42
C GLY A 141 3.08 -57.02 5.71
N LEU A 142 3.18 -56.88 4.38
CA LEU A 142 2.08 -56.78 3.39
C LEU A 142 1.38 -55.41 3.42
N TRP A 143 1.46 -54.50 2.45
CA TRP A 143 1.80 -54.54 1.02
C TRP A 143 2.53 -53.25 0.63
#